data_AF-W4RU29-F1
#
_entry.id   AF-W4RU29-F1
#
_cell.length_a   1.000
_cell.length_b   1.000
_cell.length_c   1.000
_cell.angle_alpha   90.00
_cell.angle_beta   90.00
_cell.angle_gamma   90.00
#
_symmetry.space_group_name_H-M   'P 1'
#
loop_
_entity.id
_entity.type
_entity.pdbx_description
1 polymer ?
#
loop_
_entity_poly.entity_id
_entity_poly.type
_entity_poly.pdbx_seq_one_letter_code
_entity_poly.pdbx_strand_id
1 'polypeptide(L)' 'MVETDCPYLTPHPYRGKRNEPAYVKLVAEQIAELKGLTLEKVAEETAKNAKKLFGIK' A
#
# COMPACT_ATOMS: atom_id res chain seq x y z
N MET A 1 -5.22 -3.45 5.13
CA MET A 1 -4.61 -3.91 3.87
C MET A 1 -4.32 -2.70 3.01
N VAL A 2 -3.33 -2.80 2.12
CA VAL A 2 -3.03 -1.82 1.06
C VAL A 2 -2.85 -2.58 -0.25
N GLU A 3 -3.13 -1.94 -1.37
CA GLU A 3 -3.04 -2.53 -2.70
C GLU A 3 -2.65 -1.49 -3.75
N THR A 4 -2.28 -1.95 -4.94
CA THR A 4 -1.98 -1.09 -6.10
C THR A 4 -3.00 -1.21 -7.23
N ASP A 5 -3.72 -2.33 -7.33
CA ASP A 5 -4.53 -2.70 -8.50
C ASP A 5 -3.70 -2.84 -9.80
N CYS A 6 -2.43 -3.26 -9.68
CA CYS A 6 -1.57 -3.53 -10.83
C CYS A 6 -2.21 -4.57 -11.78
N PRO A 7 -2.19 -4.34 -13.11
CA PRO A 7 -1.38 -3.35 -13.84
C PRO A 7 -2.01 -1.95 -14.02
N TYR A 8 -3.15 -1.68 -13.38
CA TYR A 8 -3.93 -0.45 -13.51
C TYR A 8 -3.67 0.54 -12.37
N LEU A 9 -4.25 1.75 -12.43
CA LEU A 9 -4.28 2.74 -11.34
C LEU A 9 -2.93 3.15 -10.73
N THR A 10 -1.94 3.41 -11.58
CA THR A 10 -0.59 3.76 -11.14
C THR A 10 -0.56 5.00 -10.22
N PRO A 11 0.01 4.90 -9.00
CA PRO A 11 0.09 6.02 -8.08
C PRO A 11 1.10 7.08 -8.56
N HIS A 12 0.99 8.30 -8.02
CA HIS A 12 1.99 9.35 -8.25
C HIS A 12 3.33 8.95 -7.62
N PRO A 13 4.50 9.24 -8.23
CA PRO A 13 4.74 10.05 -9.44
C PRO A 13 4.64 9.31 -10.77
N TYR A 14 4.26 8.03 -10.77
CA TYR A 14 4.28 7.16 -11.96
C TYR A 14 2.97 7.14 -12.77
N ARG A 15 2.02 8.04 -12.47
CA ARG A 15 0.74 8.14 -13.20
C ARG A 15 0.94 8.16 -14.72
N GLY A 16 0.06 7.46 -15.43
CA GLY A 16 0.12 7.32 -16.89
C GLY A 16 1.10 6.25 -17.40
N LYS A 17 1.89 5.62 -16.53
CA LYS A 17 2.67 4.41 -16.84
C LYS A 17 1.96 3.16 -16.33
N ARG A 18 2.42 1.96 -16.68
CA ARG A 18 1.92 0.69 -16.12
C ARG A 18 2.19 0.65 -14.61
N ASN A 19 1.23 0.16 -13.84
CA ASN A 19 1.42 -0.01 -12.40
C ASN A 19 2.18 -1.30 -12.10
N GLU A 20 2.82 -1.34 -10.94
CA GLU A 20 3.59 -2.46 -10.45
C GLU A 20 3.28 -2.73 -8.97
N PRO A 21 3.35 -3.98 -8.48
CA PRO A 21 3.14 -4.29 -7.08
C PRO A 21 4.11 -3.54 -6.15
N ALA A 22 5.32 -3.23 -6.63
CA ALA A 22 6.32 -2.48 -5.88
C ALA A 22 5.84 -1.06 -5.48
N TYR A 23 4.90 -0.47 -6.23
CA TYR A 23 4.38 0.86 -5.94
C TYR A 23 3.42 0.89 -4.74
N VAL A 24 3.14 -0.26 -4.10
CA VAL A 24 2.36 -0.33 -2.85
C VAL A 24 2.97 0.51 -1.73
N LYS A 25 4.29 0.71 -1.76
CA LYS A 25 5.01 1.58 -0.82
C LYS A 25 4.50 3.02 -0.87
N LEU A 26 4.26 3.56 -2.07
CA LEU A 26 3.78 4.94 -2.27
C LEU A 26 2.38 5.13 -1.69
N VAL A 27 1.52 4.12 -1.84
CA VAL A 27 0.18 4.12 -1.25
C VAL A 27 0.26 4.09 0.27
N ALA A 28 1.13 3.25 0.84
CA ALA A 28 1.33 3.19 2.28
C ALA A 28 1.94 4.48 2.86
N GLU A 29 2.87 5.12 2.16
CA GLU A 29 3.45 6.42 2.53
C GLU A 29 2.38 7.52 2.55
N GLN A 30 1.52 7.59 1.53
CA GLN A 30 0.43 8.56 1.50
C GLN A 30 -0.57 8.33 2.65
N ILE A 31 -0.86 7.08 3.02
CA ILE A 31 -1.72 6.76 4.17
C ILE A 31 -1.06 7.19 5.48
N ALA A 32 0.24 6.97 5.63
CA ALA A 32 1.00 7.35 6.81
C ALA A 32 0.95 8.87 7.03
N GLU A 33 1.19 9.64 5.98
CA GLU A 33 1.07 11.10 5.99
C GLU A 33 -0.35 11.55 6.38
N LEU A 34 -1.38 11.03 5.70
CA LEU A 34 -2.78 11.42 5.95
C LEU A 34 -3.26 11.09 7.37
N LYS A 35 -2.67 10.06 8.01
CA LYS A 35 -3.04 9.62 9.36
C LYS A 35 -2.11 10.12 10.46
N GLY A 36 -1.03 10.83 10.12
CA GLY A 36 -0.01 11.23 11.10
C GLY A 36 0.68 10.04 11.76
N LEU A 37 0.85 8.94 11.03
CA LEU A 37 1.51 7.71 11.49
C LEU A 37 2.85 7.52 10.78
N THR A 38 3.71 6.66 11.31
CA THR A 38 4.92 6.24 10.60
C THR A 38 4.57 5.18 9.53
N LEU A 39 5.40 5.10 8.48
CA LEU A 39 5.24 4.09 7.43
C LEU A 39 5.29 2.67 8.02
N GLU A 40 6.16 2.43 8.99
CA GLU A 40 6.32 1.14 9.67
C GLU A 40 5.02 0.76 10.39
N LYS A 41 4.36 1.72 11.04
CA LYS A 41 3.10 1.45 11.73
C LYS A 41 1.97 1.11 10.76
N VAL A 42 1.90 1.83 9.63
CA VAL A 42 0.95 1.51 8.56
C VAL A 42 1.23 0.13 7.98
N ALA A 43 2.49 -0.21 7.71
CA ALA A 43 2.89 -1.51 7.20
C ALA A 43 2.52 -2.65 8.17
N GLU A 44 2.82 -2.49 9.46
CA GLU A 44 2.49 -3.47 10.50
C GLU A 44 0.97 -3.74 10.55
N GLU A 45 0.16 -2.68 10.70
CA GLU A 45 -1.28 -2.83 10.83
C GLU A 45 -1.93 -3.35 9.54
N THR A 46 -1.46 -2.89 8.38
CA THR A 46 -2.03 -3.33 7.10
C THR A 46 -1.68 -4.78 6.78
N ALA A 47 -0.47 -5.23 7.13
CA ALA A 47 -0.04 -6.63 7.01
C ALA A 47 -0.79 -7.52 7.99
N LYS A 48 -0.90 -7.13 9.27
CA LYS A 48 -1.69 -7.87 10.28
C LYS A 48 -3.14 -8.05 9.84
N ASN A 49 -3.75 -6.99 9.31
CA ASN A 49 -5.10 -7.05 8.79
C ASN A 49 -5.23 -7.97 7.57
N ALA A 50 -4.28 -7.93 6.64
CA ALA A 50 -4.27 -8.82 5.48
C ALA A 50 -4.10 -10.30 5.90
N LYS A 51 -3.17 -10.60 6.83
CA LYS A 51 -3.00 -11.95 7.39
C LYS A 51 -4.27 -12.47 8.04
N LYS A 52 -4.94 -11.65 8.85
CA LYS A 52 -6.21 -12.02 9.49
C LYS A 52 -7.31 -12.26 8.47
N LEU A 53 -7.43 -11.43 7.44
CA LEU A 53 -8.51 -11.49 6.46
C LEU A 53 -8.35 -12.67 5.49
N PHE A 54 -7.14 -12.92 5.00
CA PHE A 54 -6.87 -13.93 3.97
C PHE A 54 -6.22 -15.21 4.50
N GLY A 55 -5.93 -15.30 5.80
CA GLY A 55 -5.28 -16.49 6.39
C GLY A 55 -3.81 -16.66 5.98
N ILE A 56 -3.13 -15.58 5.62
CA ILE A 56 -1.72 -15.60 5.20
C ILE A 56 -0.83 -15.76 6.43
N LYS A 57 0.14 -16.69 6.39
CA LYS A 57 1.07 -16.98 7.48
C LYS A 57 2.31 -16.08 7.40
#